data_AF-A0A841Q9A8-F1
#
_entry.id   AF-A0A841Q9A8-F1
#
_cell.length_a   1.000
_cell.length_b   1.000
_cell.length_c   1.000
_cell.angle_alpha   90.00
_cell.angle_beta   90.00
_cell.angle_gamma   90.00
#
_symmetry.space_group_name_H-M   'P 1'
#
loop_
_entity.id
_entity.type
_entity.pdbx_description
1 polymer ?
#
loop_
_entity_poly.entity_id
_entity_poly.type
_entity_poly.pdbx_seq_one_letter_code
_entity_poly.pdbx_strand_id
1 'polypeptide(L)'
;MPTSNQNNNLKKSFDRYIGVEPLVKSTDKEKFHDWLQHKKKKPTRHMIPRLATALLVVLLVGAMYLLNQTIEQPNQVENPPVVENIRVPFEKVEEKINQIMSTYTVGMTKEEVTALFGEGIPYEGQSELDGQPYEAIEYQFFGERDGDDLLHPFMDGEEPYINGEIGLNFNIIWYENDRSFAFINYLDEQNEYTRIQFGSDGQIHKDNEFLGNALYQLDATEYFVESIATALGKDAKAVTEEDLLRIEALTLKPSSSVYHANYMEQDHNYFKKMENLTSLAMTDMQLPIEVVVHFKNLTTLTYDNSGVLAKLEELNKLESLEEIILKEIYNQPLDISVLAESNSIRTIKVDDLETVVGVEKLEEAGITVEEIGAE
;
A
#
# COMPACT_ATOMS: atom_id res chain seq x y z
N MET A 1 -23.18 -6.58 -39.89
CA MET A 1 -24.19 -7.40 -39.19
C MET A 1 -23.68 -8.82 -39.07
N PRO A 2 -23.30 -9.30 -37.88
CA PRO A 2 -22.92 -10.69 -37.65
C PRO A 2 -24.18 -11.56 -37.58
N THR A 3 -24.13 -12.73 -38.21
CA THR A 3 -25.25 -13.65 -38.38
C THR A 3 -25.53 -14.45 -37.10
N SER A 4 -26.82 -14.67 -36.78
CA SER A 4 -27.32 -15.25 -35.52
C SER A 4 -26.81 -16.65 -35.16
N ASN A 5 -26.00 -17.29 -36.00
CA ASN A 5 -25.44 -18.62 -35.77
C ASN A 5 -24.18 -18.62 -34.88
N GLN A 6 -23.42 -17.52 -34.78
CA GLN A 6 -22.23 -17.48 -33.93
C GLN A 6 -22.56 -17.43 -32.42
N ASN A 7 -23.65 -16.75 -32.04
CA ASN A 7 -24.09 -16.65 -30.64
C ASN A 7 -24.55 -18.00 -30.05
N ASN A 8 -25.16 -18.86 -30.87
CA ASN A 8 -25.63 -20.17 -30.40
C ASN A 8 -24.49 -21.16 -30.13
N ASN A 9 -23.37 -21.03 -30.86
CA ASN A 9 -22.20 -21.87 -30.64
C ASN A 9 -21.41 -21.44 -29.40
N LEU A 10 -21.29 -20.13 -29.15
CA LEU A 10 -20.68 -19.56 -27.94
C LEU A 10 -21.46 -19.93 -26.67
N LYS A 11 -22.79 -19.86 -26.73
CA LYS A 11 -23.63 -20.27 -25.59
C LYS A 11 -23.48 -21.77 -25.29
N LYS A 12 -23.49 -22.62 -26.31
CA LYS A 12 -23.30 -24.07 -26.16
C LYS A 12 -21.90 -24.47 -25.69
N SER A 13 -20.87 -23.68 -25.97
CA SER A 13 -19.53 -23.91 -25.43
C SER A 13 -19.43 -23.48 -23.97
N PHE A 14 -20.09 -22.38 -23.59
CA PHE A 14 -20.17 -21.91 -22.21
C PHE A 14 -20.94 -22.88 -21.30
N ASP A 15 -22.12 -23.33 -21.74
CA ASP A 15 -22.97 -24.30 -21.02
C ASP A 15 -22.30 -25.69 -20.91
N ARG A 16 -21.28 -25.97 -21.74
CA ARG A 16 -20.48 -27.20 -21.67
C ARG A 16 -19.29 -27.06 -20.72
N TYR A 17 -18.78 -25.85 -20.55
CA TYR A 17 -17.65 -25.54 -19.66
C TYR A 17 -18.11 -25.39 -18.20
N ILE A 18 -19.27 -24.76 -17.99
CA ILE A 18 -19.95 -24.70 -16.70
C ILE A 18 -20.85 -25.93 -16.64
N GLY A 19 -20.29 -27.06 -16.19
CA GLY A 19 -20.99 -28.34 -16.17
C GLY A 19 -22.43 -28.23 -15.64
N VAL A 20 -23.37 -28.82 -16.38
CA VAL A 20 -24.82 -28.84 -16.07
C VAL A 20 -25.15 -29.63 -14.79
N GLU A 21 -24.16 -30.20 -14.13
CA GLU A 21 -24.34 -30.87 -12.84
C GLU A 21 -24.14 -29.89 -11.68
N PRO A 22 -25.07 -29.82 -10.71
CA PRO A 22 -24.90 -29.01 -9.53
C PRO A 22 -23.62 -29.43 -8.79
N LEU A 23 -22.76 -28.45 -8.45
CA LEU A 23 -21.48 -28.61 -7.76
C LEU A 23 -21.57 -29.35 -6.40
N VAL A 24 -22.78 -29.54 -5.87
CA VAL A 24 -23.05 -30.30 -4.65
C VAL A 24 -24.11 -31.34 -4.95
N LYS A 25 -23.73 -32.62 -5.00
CA LYS A 25 -24.67 -33.72 -5.22
C LYS A 25 -25.43 -34.00 -3.92
N SER A 26 -26.65 -34.51 -4.02
CA SER A 26 -27.46 -34.91 -2.86
C SER A 26 -26.73 -35.94 -1.98
N THR A 27 -25.92 -36.81 -2.59
CA THR A 27 -25.05 -37.77 -1.93
C THR A 27 -23.98 -37.13 -1.04
N ASP A 28 -23.51 -35.93 -1.39
CA ASP A 28 -22.49 -35.22 -0.62
C ASP A 28 -23.10 -34.59 0.64
N LYS A 29 -24.36 -34.14 0.55
CA LYS A 29 -25.12 -33.66 1.70
C LYS A 29 -25.43 -34.78 2.70
N GLU A 30 -25.78 -35.98 2.22
CA GLU A 30 -25.98 -37.15 3.08
C GLU A 30 -24.70 -37.56 3.80
N LYS A 31 -23.55 -37.62 3.10
CA LYS A 31 -22.24 -37.90 3.74
C LYS A 31 -21.86 -36.87 4.80
N PHE A 32 -22.16 -35.60 4.56
CA PHE A 32 -21.90 -34.53 5.53
C PHE A 32 -22.80 -34.64 6.78
N HIS A 33 -24.08 -34.99 6.58
CA HIS A 33 -25.00 -35.23 7.69
C HIS A 33 -24.63 -36.47 8.51
N ASP A 34 -24.19 -37.55 7.86
CA ASP A 34 -23.67 -38.74 8.55
C ASP A 34 -22.43 -38.39 9.38
N TRP A 35 -21.50 -37.60 8.82
CA TRP A 35 -20.31 -37.16 9.56
C TRP A 35 -20.66 -36.32 10.80
N LEU A 36 -21.65 -35.42 10.70
CA LEU A 36 -22.12 -34.60 11.82
C LEU A 36 -22.76 -35.45 12.93
N GLN A 37 -23.45 -36.54 12.57
CA GLN A 37 -24.12 -37.42 13.54
C GLN A 37 -23.14 -38.37 14.26
N HIS A 38 -22.05 -38.79 13.62
CA HIS A 38 -21.06 -39.70 14.20
C HIS A 38 -20.01 -39.00 15.11
N LYS A 39 -20.04 -37.67 15.22
CA LYS A 39 -19.02 -36.88 15.98
C LYS A 39 -19.33 -36.66 17.47
N LYS A 40 -20.28 -37.38 18.07
CA LYS A 40 -20.60 -37.24 19.52
C LYS A 40 -19.99 -38.35 20.40
N LYS A 41 -18.90 -37.96 21.07
CA LYS A 41 -18.42 -38.32 22.43
C LYS A 41 -18.30 -39.81 22.83
N LYS A 42 -17.06 -40.29 22.92
CA LYS A 42 -16.65 -41.26 23.96
C LYS A 42 -15.87 -40.54 25.05
N PRO A 43 -16.27 -40.57 26.33
CA PRO A 43 -15.43 -40.08 27.42
C PRO A 43 -14.46 -41.19 27.83
N THR A 44 -13.24 -41.16 27.32
CA THR A 44 -12.15 -41.98 27.87
C THR A 44 -11.60 -41.29 29.11
N ARG A 45 -11.80 -41.94 30.27
CA ARG A 45 -11.25 -41.56 31.58
C ARG A 45 -9.75 -41.20 31.48
N HIS A 46 -9.41 -39.92 31.51
CA HIS A 46 -8.06 -39.44 31.79
C HIS A 46 -7.89 -39.19 33.29
N MET A 47 -7.64 -40.24 34.07
CA MET A 47 -7.27 -40.11 35.49
C MET A 47 -5.87 -40.62 35.82
N ILE A 48 -5.02 -40.88 34.83
CA ILE A 48 -3.63 -41.31 35.04
C ILE A 48 -2.59 -40.52 34.17
N PRO A 49 -2.67 -39.18 33.97
CA PRO A 49 -1.50 -38.45 33.50
C PRO A 49 -0.87 -37.50 34.55
N ARG A 50 -1.61 -37.09 35.59
CA ARG A 50 -1.14 -36.04 36.54
C ARG A 50 -0.06 -36.51 37.54
N LEU A 51 -0.05 -37.79 37.91
CA LEU A 51 0.98 -38.33 38.81
C LEU A 51 2.32 -38.55 38.09
N ALA A 52 2.28 -38.96 36.81
CA ALA A 52 3.49 -39.16 36.01
C ALA A 52 4.17 -37.82 35.68
N THR A 53 3.41 -36.76 35.41
CA THR A 53 3.98 -35.43 35.16
C THR A 53 4.62 -34.83 36.40
N ALA A 54 3.99 -34.97 37.58
CA ALA A 54 4.58 -34.49 38.83
C ALA A 54 5.91 -35.19 39.16
N LEU A 55 6.01 -36.50 38.91
CA LEU A 55 7.22 -37.28 39.18
C LEU A 55 8.36 -36.93 38.20
N LEU A 56 8.01 -36.60 36.95
CA LEU A 56 8.96 -36.17 35.92
C LEU A 56 9.53 -34.77 36.21
N VAL A 57 8.69 -33.85 36.70
CA VAL A 57 9.14 -32.52 37.14
C VAL A 57 10.06 -32.62 38.36
N VAL A 58 9.76 -33.46 39.34
CA VAL A 58 10.64 -33.66 40.51
C VAL A 58 11.98 -34.29 40.12
N LEU A 59 11.99 -35.23 39.16
CA LEU A 59 13.22 -35.80 38.62
C LEU A 59 14.07 -34.78 37.86
N LEU A 60 13.45 -33.90 37.06
CA LEU A 60 14.17 -32.85 36.33
C LEU A 60 14.79 -31.81 37.28
N VAL A 61 14.06 -31.38 38.31
CA VAL A 61 14.58 -30.43 39.31
C VAL A 61 15.70 -31.07 40.13
N GLY A 62 15.59 -32.35 40.48
CA GLY A 62 16.65 -33.09 41.16
C GLY A 62 17.92 -33.27 40.32
N ALA A 63 17.77 -33.53 39.01
CA ALA A 63 18.88 -33.64 38.08
C ALA A 63 19.61 -32.30 37.87
N MET A 64 18.88 -31.18 37.79
CA MET A 64 19.49 -29.85 37.74
C MET A 64 20.25 -29.52 39.01
N TYR A 65 19.75 -29.90 40.20
CA TYR A 65 20.43 -29.63 41.46
C TYR A 65 21.75 -30.40 41.59
N LEU A 66 21.81 -31.63 41.05
CA LEU A 66 23.04 -32.43 41.02
C LEU A 66 24.04 -31.94 39.97
N LEU A 67 23.57 -31.46 38.81
CA LEU A 67 24.43 -30.85 37.78
C LEU A 67 25.03 -29.51 38.22
N ASN A 68 24.34 -28.76 39.08
CA ASN A 68 24.84 -27.48 39.59
C ASN A 68 25.93 -27.62 40.67
N GLN A 69 26.14 -28.81 41.25
CA GLN A 69 27.20 -29.04 42.25
C GLN A 69 28.52 -29.54 41.65
N THR A 70 28.56 -29.91 40.37
CA THR A 70 29.76 -30.44 39.69
C THR A 70 30.46 -29.46 38.75
N ILE A 71 29.98 -28.23 38.62
CA ILE A 71 30.65 -27.20 37.83
C ILE A 71 31.50 -26.33 38.78
N GLU A 72 32.78 -26.67 38.91
CA GLU A 72 33.78 -25.73 39.39
C GLU A 72 33.75 -24.49 38.48
N GLN A 73 33.56 -23.31 39.07
CA GLN A 73 33.58 -22.05 38.33
C GLN A 73 34.98 -21.86 37.73
N PRO A 74 35.13 -21.69 36.40
CA PRO A 74 36.40 -21.28 35.85
C PRO A 74 36.66 -19.83 36.27
N ASN A 75 37.93 -19.55 36.60
CA ASN A 75 38.44 -18.26 37.00
C ASN A 75 37.91 -17.12 36.11
N GLN A 76 37.64 -15.98 36.74
CA GLN A 76 37.35 -14.69 36.11
C GLN A 76 38.27 -14.46 34.91
N VAL A 77 37.71 -14.58 33.70
CA VAL A 77 38.30 -13.99 32.50
C VAL A 77 37.92 -12.51 32.54
N GLU A 78 38.92 -11.65 32.38
CA GLU A 78 38.80 -10.21 32.20
C GLU A 78 37.64 -9.89 31.25
N ASN A 79 36.85 -8.87 31.60
CA ASN A 79 35.80 -8.34 30.72
C ASN A 79 36.38 -8.18 29.31
N PRO A 80 35.76 -8.75 28.26
CA PRO A 80 36.17 -8.43 26.90
C PRO A 80 36.03 -6.90 26.71
N PRO A 81 36.90 -6.28 25.90
CA PRO A 81 36.78 -4.86 25.62
C PRO A 81 35.37 -4.58 25.09
N VAL A 82 34.75 -3.51 25.58
CA VAL A 82 33.54 -2.96 24.98
C VAL A 82 33.92 -2.59 23.54
N VAL A 83 33.53 -3.43 22.59
CA VAL A 83 33.61 -3.12 21.17
C VAL A 83 32.66 -1.95 20.97
N GLU A 84 33.21 -0.78 20.61
CA GLU A 84 32.41 0.33 20.08
C GLU A 84 31.57 -0.24 18.94
N ASN A 85 30.25 -0.18 19.06
CA ASN A 85 29.34 -0.75 18.10
C ASN A 85 29.52 0.00 16.77
N ILE A 86 30.29 -0.56 15.82
CA ILE A 86 30.52 -0.03 14.47
C ILE A 86 29.24 -0.26 13.65
N ARG A 87 28.12 0.28 14.13
CA ARG A 87 26.83 0.06 13.50
C ARG A 87 26.54 1.15 12.49
N VAL A 88 25.96 0.73 11.37
CA VAL A 88 25.43 1.63 10.35
C VAL A 88 24.24 2.40 10.95
N PRO A 89 24.23 3.74 10.91
CA PRO A 89 23.10 4.54 11.37
C PRO A 89 21.81 4.16 10.64
N PHE A 90 20.71 4.01 11.37
CA PHE A 90 19.44 3.56 10.82
C PHE A 90 18.92 4.49 9.72
N GLU A 91 19.20 5.80 9.80
CA GLU A 91 18.78 6.77 8.80
C GLU A 91 19.34 6.44 7.40
N LYS A 92 20.56 5.88 7.33
CA LYS A 92 21.15 5.43 6.06
C LYS A 92 20.51 4.14 5.55
N VAL A 93 20.16 3.25 6.47
CA VAL A 93 19.45 2.01 6.17
C VAL A 93 18.07 2.33 5.61
N GLU A 94 17.32 3.19 6.28
CA GLU A 94 16.00 3.66 5.88
C GLU A 94 16.00 4.32 4.50
N GLU A 95 16.95 5.22 4.21
CA GLU A 95 17.11 5.83 2.89
C GLU A 95 17.26 4.76 1.79
N LYS A 96 18.08 3.72 2.04
CA LYS A 96 18.29 2.62 1.10
C LYS A 96 17.05 1.74 0.96
N ILE A 97 16.30 1.48 2.04
CA ILE A 97 15.01 0.76 1.98
C ILE A 97 14.06 1.54 1.08
N ASN A 98 13.90 2.84 1.30
CA ASN A 98 13.01 3.68 0.51
C ASN A 98 13.41 3.74 -0.96
N GLN A 99 14.71 3.76 -1.25
CA GLN A 99 15.22 3.63 -2.62
C GLN A 99 14.82 2.28 -3.24
N ILE A 100 15.04 1.16 -2.56
CA ILE A 100 14.68 -0.17 -3.08
C ILE A 100 13.17 -0.25 -3.30
N MET A 101 12.37 0.21 -2.34
CA MET A 101 10.90 0.21 -2.40
C MET A 101 10.34 1.03 -3.57
N SER A 102 11.03 2.10 -3.99
CA SER A 102 10.59 2.94 -5.10
C SER A 102 11.09 2.46 -6.48
N THR A 103 12.23 1.75 -6.52
CA THR A 103 12.82 1.32 -7.79
C THR A 103 12.55 -0.13 -8.16
N TYR A 104 12.41 -1.02 -7.18
CA TYR A 104 12.20 -2.45 -7.44
C TYR A 104 10.71 -2.77 -7.67
N THR A 105 10.44 -3.63 -8.64
CA THR A 105 9.10 -4.17 -8.90
C THR A 105 9.20 -5.68 -9.05
N VAL A 106 8.25 -6.40 -8.46
CA VAL A 106 8.14 -7.86 -8.62
C VAL A 106 7.99 -8.18 -10.12
N GLY A 107 8.77 -9.14 -10.61
CA GLY A 107 8.80 -9.52 -12.02
C GLY A 107 9.92 -8.89 -12.85
N MET A 108 10.71 -7.95 -12.29
CA MET A 108 11.89 -7.43 -12.97
C MET A 108 12.88 -8.55 -13.33
N THR A 109 13.51 -8.45 -14.50
CA THR A 109 14.55 -9.40 -14.93
C THR A 109 15.87 -9.14 -14.21
N LYS A 110 16.79 -10.13 -14.26
CA LYS A 110 18.13 -9.97 -13.67
C LYS A 110 18.88 -8.79 -14.28
N GLU A 111 18.74 -8.57 -15.58
CA GLU A 111 19.38 -7.47 -16.30
C GLU A 111 18.84 -6.11 -15.82
N GLU A 112 17.53 -6.00 -15.61
CA GLU A 112 16.90 -4.78 -15.08
C GLU A 112 17.36 -4.49 -13.66
N VAL A 113 17.37 -5.51 -12.81
CA VAL A 113 17.86 -5.40 -11.42
C VAL A 113 19.34 -5.03 -11.39
N THR A 114 20.17 -5.66 -12.23
CA THR A 114 21.61 -5.36 -12.32
C THR A 114 21.85 -3.92 -12.79
N ALA A 115 21.01 -3.40 -13.70
CA ALA A 115 21.10 -2.00 -14.13
C ALA A 115 20.77 -1.00 -13.01
N LEU A 116 19.90 -1.37 -12.07
CA LEU A 116 19.48 -0.51 -10.95
C LEU A 116 20.42 -0.57 -9.74
N PHE A 117 20.86 -1.78 -9.38
CA PHE A 117 21.58 -2.03 -8.12
C PHE A 117 23.05 -2.43 -8.31
N GLY A 118 23.49 -2.63 -9.56
CA GLY A 118 24.83 -3.12 -9.89
C GLY A 118 24.93 -4.64 -9.87
N GLU A 119 26.16 -5.16 -9.92
CA GLU A 119 26.40 -6.59 -9.78
C GLU A 119 26.20 -7.03 -8.32
N GLY A 120 25.29 -7.98 -8.12
CA GLY A 120 25.09 -8.64 -6.82
C GLY A 120 25.84 -9.97 -6.75
N ILE A 121 25.65 -10.68 -5.64
CA ILE A 121 26.21 -12.01 -5.40
C ILE A 121 25.21 -13.06 -5.92
N PRO A 122 25.48 -13.75 -7.03
CA PRO A 122 24.56 -14.75 -7.56
C PRO A 122 24.71 -16.07 -6.80
N TYR A 123 23.59 -16.75 -6.58
CA TYR A 123 23.60 -18.15 -6.14
C TYR A 123 22.38 -18.90 -6.67
N GLU A 124 22.47 -20.22 -6.70
CA GLU A 124 21.38 -21.11 -7.13
C GLU A 124 21.01 -22.01 -5.97
N GLY A 125 19.73 -22.38 -5.89
CA GLY A 125 19.25 -23.25 -4.84
C GLY A 125 18.03 -24.05 -5.26
N GLN A 126 17.51 -24.83 -4.31
CA GLN A 126 16.24 -25.55 -4.43
C GLN A 126 15.34 -25.16 -3.27
N SER A 127 14.09 -24.81 -3.57
CA SER A 127 13.09 -24.50 -2.57
C SER A 127 12.85 -25.72 -1.67
N GLU A 128 12.91 -25.53 -0.35
CA GLU A 128 12.66 -26.61 0.60
C GLU A 128 11.19 -27.07 0.62
N LEU A 129 10.26 -26.21 0.15
CA LEU A 129 8.82 -26.46 0.20
C LEU A 129 8.34 -27.35 -0.95
N ASP A 130 8.83 -27.10 -2.16
CA ASP A 130 8.34 -27.74 -3.38
C ASP A 130 9.47 -28.28 -4.28
N GLY A 131 10.73 -28.15 -3.88
CA GLY A 131 11.90 -28.65 -4.60
C GLY A 131 12.19 -27.92 -5.89
N GLN A 132 11.51 -26.81 -6.19
CA GLN A 132 11.75 -26.08 -7.44
C GLN A 132 13.13 -25.41 -7.40
N PRO A 133 13.92 -25.54 -8.48
CA PRO A 133 15.17 -24.81 -8.59
C PRO A 133 14.86 -23.31 -8.69
N TYR A 134 15.75 -22.51 -8.11
CA TYR A 134 15.68 -21.07 -8.22
C TYR A 134 17.07 -20.50 -8.43
N GLU A 135 17.08 -19.32 -9.04
CA GLU A 135 18.25 -18.48 -9.13
C GLU A 135 18.01 -17.27 -8.24
N ALA A 136 19.04 -16.81 -7.53
CA ALA A 136 18.96 -15.69 -6.62
C ALA A 136 20.11 -14.72 -6.85
N ILE A 137 19.85 -13.45 -6.57
CA ILE A 137 20.89 -12.42 -6.50
C ILE A 137 20.73 -11.69 -5.16
N GLU A 138 21.85 -11.58 -4.47
CA GLU A 138 21.95 -10.92 -3.18
C GLU A 138 22.72 -9.60 -3.27
N TYR A 139 22.18 -8.57 -2.64
CA TYR A 139 22.79 -7.26 -2.49
C TYR A 139 22.97 -6.95 -1.01
N GLN A 140 24.20 -6.68 -0.61
CA GLN A 140 24.54 -6.25 0.74
C GLN A 140 24.92 -4.78 0.71
N PHE A 141 24.27 -3.98 1.55
CA PHE A 141 24.52 -2.55 1.65
C PHE A 141 25.00 -2.18 3.05
N PHE A 142 26.04 -1.36 3.07
CA PHE A 142 26.71 -0.85 4.27
C PHE A 142 27.38 -1.95 5.13
N GLY A 143 28.44 -1.56 5.86
CA GLY A 143 29.24 -2.45 6.69
C GLY A 143 30.74 -2.28 6.42
N GLU A 144 31.57 -2.57 7.41
CA GLU A 144 33.02 -2.69 7.24
C GLU A 144 33.37 -4.17 7.23
N ARG A 145 34.06 -4.63 6.18
CA ARG A 145 34.43 -6.04 6.04
C ARG A 145 35.93 -6.20 5.93
N ASP A 146 36.47 -7.07 6.79
CA ASP A 146 37.81 -7.62 6.62
C ASP A 146 37.68 -8.97 5.89
N GLY A 147 38.09 -9.04 4.62
CA GLY A 147 38.26 -10.30 3.87
C GLY A 147 37.29 -10.54 2.71
N ASP A 148 37.56 -11.59 1.92
CA ASP A 148 36.90 -11.96 0.65
C ASP A 148 35.75 -12.98 0.80
N ASP A 149 35.45 -13.48 2.01
CA ASP A 149 34.43 -14.51 2.22
C ASP A 149 32.99 -14.02 1.94
N LEU A 150 32.26 -14.71 1.07
CA LEU A 150 30.86 -14.38 0.76
C LEU A 150 29.98 -14.73 1.97
N LEU A 151 29.45 -13.71 2.66
CA LEU A 151 28.40 -13.90 3.65
C LEU A 151 27.10 -14.21 2.91
N HIS A 152 26.34 -15.17 3.42
CA HIS A 152 25.00 -15.49 2.94
C HIS A 152 24.05 -15.35 4.13
N PRO A 153 23.66 -14.13 4.53
CA PRO A 153 22.83 -13.87 5.72
C PRO A 153 21.49 -14.60 5.70
N PHE A 154 21.02 -15.00 4.51
CA PHE A 154 19.90 -15.92 4.37
C PHE A 154 20.13 -17.26 5.11
N MET A 155 21.39 -17.71 5.21
CA MET A 155 21.85 -18.87 5.96
C MET A 155 22.46 -18.52 7.31
N ASP A 156 23.06 -17.34 7.48
CA ASP A 156 23.85 -16.96 8.67
C ASP A 156 23.05 -16.27 9.80
N GLY A 157 21.78 -15.92 9.58
CA GLY A 157 20.90 -15.37 10.62
C GLY A 157 21.13 -13.89 10.92
N GLU A 158 20.82 -13.45 12.15
CA GLU A 158 20.84 -12.02 12.55
C GLU A 158 22.24 -11.51 12.94
N GLU A 159 23.20 -12.41 13.19
CA GLU A 159 24.54 -12.09 13.71
C GLU A 159 25.32 -11.08 12.84
N PRO A 160 25.34 -11.18 11.50
CA PRO A 160 26.07 -10.21 10.65
C PRO A 160 25.55 -8.77 10.79
N TYR A 161 24.27 -8.59 11.11
CA TYR A 161 23.68 -7.27 11.29
C TYR A 161 24.03 -6.70 12.68
N ILE A 162 24.02 -7.56 13.70
CA ILE A 162 24.37 -7.18 15.08
C ILE A 162 25.85 -6.77 15.17
N ASN A 163 26.71 -7.46 14.42
CA ASN A 163 28.15 -7.18 14.37
C ASN A 163 28.52 -5.96 13.51
N GLY A 164 27.56 -5.38 12.78
CA GLY A 164 27.81 -4.25 11.87
C GLY A 164 28.51 -4.64 10.56
N GLU A 165 28.62 -5.93 10.25
CA GLU A 165 29.18 -6.45 9.00
C GLU A 165 28.26 -6.13 7.81
N ILE A 166 26.95 -6.07 8.06
CA ILE A 166 25.91 -5.74 7.08
C ILE A 166 24.90 -4.77 7.70
N GLY A 167 24.62 -3.66 7.02
CA GLY A 167 23.53 -2.75 7.43
C GLY A 167 22.17 -3.18 6.89
N LEU A 168 22.13 -3.63 5.63
CA LEU A 168 20.92 -4.05 4.93
C LEU A 168 21.23 -5.13 3.91
N ASN A 169 20.38 -6.13 3.82
CA ASN A 169 20.42 -7.17 2.81
C ASN A 169 19.17 -7.10 1.94
N PHE A 170 19.34 -7.13 0.62
CA PHE A 170 18.24 -7.22 -0.34
C PHE A 170 18.46 -8.43 -1.24
N ASN A 171 17.50 -9.34 -1.25
CA ASN A 171 17.61 -10.60 -1.95
C ASN A 171 16.43 -10.76 -2.90
N ILE A 172 16.73 -11.14 -4.15
CA ILE A 172 15.72 -11.37 -5.17
C ILE A 172 15.89 -12.78 -5.71
N ILE A 173 14.77 -13.50 -5.82
CA ILE A 173 14.74 -14.90 -6.20
C ILE A 173 13.79 -15.08 -7.38
N TRP A 174 14.27 -15.78 -8.40
CA TRP A 174 13.52 -16.14 -9.61
C TRP A 174 13.37 -17.66 -9.70
N TYR A 175 12.12 -18.10 -9.86
CA TYR A 175 11.79 -19.50 -10.15
C TYR A 175 11.58 -19.70 -11.66
N GLU A 176 11.75 -20.94 -12.13
CA GLU A 176 11.57 -21.32 -13.54
C GLU A 176 10.16 -21.08 -14.10
N ASN A 177 9.16 -20.83 -13.25
CA ASN A 177 7.77 -20.60 -13.64
C ASN A 177 7.42 -19.11 -13.74
N ASP A 178 8.42 -18.26 -13.98
CA ASP A 178 8.33 -16.79 -14.04
C ASP A 178 7.82 -16.13 -12.75
N ARG A 179 7.75 -16.86 -11.64
CA ARG A 179 7.52 -16.24 -10.32
C ARG A 179 8.84 -15.69 -9.81
N SER A 180 8.79 -14.45 -9.37
CA SER A 180 9.86 -13.88 -8.56
C SER A 180 9.31 -13.47 -7.21
N PHE A 181 10.17 -13.45 -6.21
CA PHE A 181 9.90 -12.83 -4.93
C PHE A 181 11.18 -12.15 -4.45
N ALA A 182 11.05 -11.18 -3.57
CA ALA A 182 12.21 -10.52 -2.99
C ALA A 182 11.98 -10.26 -1.50
N PHE A 183 13.04 -9.97 -0.78
CA PHE A 183 12.92 -9.49 0.59
C PHE A 183 14.11 -8.62 0.98
N ILE A 184 13.86 -7.73 1.93
CA ILE A 184 14.86 -6.89 2.59
C ILE A 184 14.94 -7.33 4.05
N ASN A 185 16.15 -7.55 4.54
CA ASN A 185 16.42 -7.82 5.95
C ASN A 185 17.33 -6.71 6.51
N TYR A 186 17.04 -6.23 7.72
CA TYR A 186 17.80 -5.19 8.40
C TYR A 186 17.50 -5.18 9.90
N LEU A 187 18.23 -4.37 10.67
CA LEU A 187 17.88 -4.01 12.05
C LEU A 187 17.22 -2.64 12.08
N ASP A 188 16.04 -2.52 12.68
CA ASP A 188 15.29 -1.26 12.77
C ASP A 188 15.89 -0.25 13.78
N GLU A 189 15.19 0.87 13.99
CA GLU A 189 15.56 1.90 14.96
C GLU A 189 15.56 1.41 16.42
N GLN A 190 14.80 0.34 16.73
CA GLN A 190 14.81 -0.33 18.03
C GLN A 190 15.84 -1.46 18.13
N ASN A 191 16.59 -1.75 17.06
CA ASN A 191 17.54 -2.84 16.93
C ASN A 191 16.86 -4.21 16.87
N GLU A 192 15.61 -4.27 16.46
CA GLU A 192 14.91 -5.52 16.18
C GLU A 192 15.18 -5.95 14.74
N TYR A 193 15.31 -7.26 14.53
CA TYR A 193 15.47 -7.81 13.20
C TYR A 193 14.14 -7.76 12.46
N THR A 194 14.17 -7.12 11.30
CA THR A 194 12.98 -6.78 10.53
C THR A 194 13.11 -7.30 9.12
N ARG A 195 11.99 -7.80 8.59
CA ARG A 195 11.91 -8.28 7.21
C ARG A 195 10.78 -7.63 6.44
N ILE A 196 11.11 -7.05 5.29
CA ILE A 196 10.14 -6.65 4.26
C ILE A 196 10.13 -7.71 3.18
N GLN A 197 8.97 -8.27 2.82
CA GLN A 197 8.80 -9.33 1.82
C GLN A 197 7.97 -8.80 0.65
N PHE A 198 8.44 -9.03 -0.56
CA PHE A 198 7.74 -8.81 -1.82
C PHE A 198 7.26 -10.16 -2.34
N GLY A 199 5.98 -10.46 -2.13
CA GLY A 199 5.34 -11.68 -2.59
C GLY A 199 5.27 -11.75 -4.11
N SER A 200 5.22 -12.97 -4.65
CA SER A 200 5.07 -13.20 -6.10
C SER A 200 3.73 -12.71 -6.67
N ASP A 201 2.76 -12.45 -5.79
CA ASP A 201 1.47 -11.81 -6.09
C ASP A 201 1.52 -10.27 -6.00
N GLY A 202 2.72 -9.73 -5.81
CA GLY A 202 2.98 -8.31 -5.67
C GLY A 202 2.78 -7.77 -4.27
N GLN A 203 2.20 -8.52 -3.33
CA GLN A 203 1.95 -7.98 -1.99
C GLN A 203 3.27 -7.73 -1.26
N ILE A 204 3.38 -6.56 -0.63
CA ILE A 204 4.51 -6.20 0.20
C ILE A 204 4.09 -6.32 1.67
N HIS A 205 4.87 -7.02 2.49
CA HIS A 205 4.62 -7.19 3.92
C HIS A 205 5.85 -6.84 4.74
N LYS A 206 5.70 -6.15 5.88
CA LYS A 206 6.74 -5.98 6.90
C LYS A 206 6.37 -6.80 8.12
N ASP A 207 7.17 -7.80 8.48
CA ASP A 207 6.93 -8.67 9.64
C ASP A 207 5.51 -9.28 9.69
N ASN A 208 4.98 -9.62 8.51
CA ASN A 208 3.62 -10.13 8.25
C ASN A 208 2.49 -9.08 8.29
N GLU A 209 2.81 -7.80 8.44
CA GLU A 209 1.87 -6.69 8.25
C GLU A 209 1.89 -6.21 6.80
N PHE A 210 0.72 -6.09 6.18
CA PHE A 210 0.61 -5.62 4.80
C PHE A 210 1.02 -4.15 4.68
N LEU A 211 1.91 -3.85 3.73
CA LEU A 211 2.40 -2.51 3.42
C LEU A 211 1.89 -1.94 2.09
N GLY A 212 1.51 -2.79 1.13
CA GLY A 212 1.11 -2.35 -0.20
C GLY A 212 1.25 -3.43 -1.27
N ASN A 213 1.16 -3.05 -2.55
CA ASN A 213 1.34 -3.98 -3.66
C ASN A 213 2.27 -3.42 -4.75
N ALA A 214 3.37 -4.12 -5.00
CA ALA A 214 4.38 -3.80 -6.00
C ALA A 214 3.93 -4.01 -7.45
N LEU A 215 2.91 -4.85 -7.69
CA LEU A 215 2.38 -5.12 -9.04
C LEU A 215 1.21 -4.20 -9.41
N TYR A 216 0.47 -3.67 -8.43
CA TYR A 216 -0.70 -2.83 -8.66
C TYR A 216 -0.41 -1.38 -8.26
N GLN A 217 0.38 -0.70 -9.10
CA GLN A 217 0.36 0.76 -9.18
C GLN A 217 -1.09 1.23 -9.39
N LEU A 218 -1.41 2.42 -8.89
CA LEU A 218 -2.72 3.01 -9.11
C LEU A 218 -3.02 3.06 -10.63
N ASP A 219 -3.94 2.22 -11.10
CA ASP A 219 -4.35 2.10 -12.50
C ASP A 219 -5.28 3.27 -12.86
N ALA A 220 -4.70 4.46 -12.84
CA ALA A 220 -5.32 5.73 -13.11
C ALA A 220 -4.51 6.48 -14.16
N THR A 221 -5.07 7.57 -14.66
CA THR A 221 -4.34 8.43 -15.58
C THR A 221 -3.05 8.99 -14.96
N GLU A 222 -2.02 9.17 -15.79
CA GLU A 222 -0.70 9.65 -15.37
C GLU A 222 -0.78 10.96 -14.57
N TYR A 223 -1.57 11.95 -15.03
CA TYR A 223 -1.71 13.23 -14.34
C TYR A 223 -2.38 13.10 -12.96
N PHE A 224 -3.31 12.14 -12.81
CA PHE A 224 -3.95 11.90 -11.53
C PHE A 224 -2.94 11.30 -10.55
N VAL A 225 -2.20 10.29 -11.00
CA VAL A 225 -1.13 9.67 -10.21
C VAL A 225 -0.06 10.71 -9.83
N GLU A 226 0.35 11.58 -10.75
CA GLU A 226 1.30 12.67 -10.49
C GLU A 226 0.77 13.69 -9.46
N SER A 227 -0.53 14.03 -9.52
CA SER A 227 -1.16 14.95 -8.57
C SER A 227 -1.18 14.33 -7.16
N ILE A 228 -1.50 13.05 -7.06
CA ILE A 228 -1.50 12.30 -5.79
C ILE A 228 -0.09 12.14 -5.23
N ALA A 229 0.87 11.79 -6.09
CA ALA A 229 2.28 11.71 -5.75
C ALA A 229 2.81 13.04 -5.17
N THR A 230 2.49 14.15 -5.84
CA THR A 230 2.86 15.50 -5.41
C THR A 230 2.25 15.84 -4.05
N ALA A 231 0.96 15.54 -3.85
CA ALA A 231 0.27 15.79 -2.58
C ALA A 231 0.88 14.99 -1.42
N LEU A 232 1.42 13.81 -1.68
CA LEU A 232 2.02 12.94 -0.66
C LEU A 232 3.54 13.09 -0.52
N GLY A 233 4.20 13.87 -1.38
CA GLY A 233 5.66 13.90 -1.47
C GLY A 233 6.26 12.54 -1.84
N LYS A 234 5.56 11.74 -2.65
CA LYS A 234 5.96 10.41 -3.10
C LYS A 234 6.34 10.41 -4.59
N ASP A 235 7.04 9.37 -5.02
CA ASP A 235 7.23 9.08 -6.44
C ASP A 235 5.90 8.58 -7.04
N ALA A 236 5.55 9.03 -8.25
CA ALA A 236 4.35 8.63 -8.97
C ALA A 236 4.25 7.11 -9.16
N LYS A 237 5.38 6.43 -9.38
CA LYS A 237 5.43 4.97 -9.54
C LYS A 237 5.21 4.20 -8.24
N ALA A 238 5.26 4.88 -7.11
CA ALA A 238 5.03 4.32 -5.79
C ALA A 238 3.61 4.60 -5.25
N VAL A 239 2.76 5.31 -6.00
CA VAL A 239 1.39 5.60 -5.59
C VAL A 239 0.51 4.36 -5.74
N THR A 240 -0.19 4.03 -4.66
CA THR A 240 -1.11 2.89 -4.56
C THR A 240 -2.54 3.35 -4.29
N GLU A 241 -3.51 2.43 -4.31
CA GLU A 241 -4.88 2.78 -3.91
C GLU A 241 -5.02 3.17 -2.42
N GLU A 242 -4.18 2.60 -1.54
CA GLU A 242 -4.24 2.88 -0.10
C GLU A 242 -3.84 4.32 0.21
N ASP A 243 -2.91 4.86 -0.60
CA ASP A 243 -2.48 6.25 -0.53
C ASP A 243 -3.62 7.26 -0.69
N LEU A 244 -4.68 6.89 -1.42
CA LEU A 244 -5.86 7.74 -1.61
C LEU A 244 -6.57 8.06 -0.28
N LEU A 245 -6.50 7.15 0.69
CA LEU A 245 -7.09 7.35 2.02
C LEU A 245 -6.32 8.39 2.85
N ARG A 246 -5.08 8.72 2.47
CA ARG A 246 -4.22 9.64 3.22
C ARG A 246 -4.25 11.07 2.69
N ILE A 247 -4.94 11.32 1.59
CA ILE A 247 -4.99 12.62 0.95
C ILE A 247 -5.96 13.54 1.71
N GLU A 248 -5.43 14.60 2.31
CA GLU A 248 -6.21 15.67 2.94
C GLU A 248 -6.37 16.89 2.02
N ALA A 249 -5.35 17.20 1.22
CA ALA A 249 -5.35 18.29 0.26
C ALA A 249 -4.84 17.80 -1.10
N LEU A 250 -5.56 18.13 -2.17
CA LEU A 250 -5.22 17.72 -3.53
C LEU A 250 -5.32 18.91 -4.49
N THR A 251 -4.27 19.12 -5.27
CA THR A 251 -4.29 20.02 -6.42
C THR A 251 -4.22 19.19 -7.68
N LEU A 252 -5.25 19.25 -8.51
CA LEU A 252 -5.30 18.62 -9.81
C LEU A 252 -4.87 19.64 -10.87
N LYS A 253 -3.79 19.33 -11.59
CA LYS A 253 -3.25 20.18 -12.64
C LYS A 253 -2.89 19.33 -13.86
N PRO A 254 -3.46 19.58 -15.05
CA PRO A 254 -3.08 18.87 -16.25
C PRO A 254 -1.65 19.23 -16.64
N SER A 255 -0.84 18.22 -16.98
CA SER A 255 0.56 18.41 -17.37
C SER A 255 0.74 19.02 -18.78
N SER A 256 -0.33 19.12 -19.59
CA SER A 256 -0.29 19.82 -20.88
C SER A 256 -1.63 20.39 -21.32
N SER A 257 -1.59 21.57 -21.96
CA SER A 257 -2.71 22.48 -22.28
C SER A 257 -3.68 21.99 -23.38
N VAL A 258 -3.76 20.70 -23.67
CA VAL A 258 -4.50 20.16 -24.84
C VAL A 258 -5.65 19.22 -24.47
N TYR A 259 -5.79 18.83 -23.20
CA TYR A 259 -6.64 17.69 -22.84
C TYR A 259 -7.96 18.08 -22.17
N HIS A 260 -9.06 17.59 -22.75
CA HIS A 260 -10.44 17.76 -22.28
C HIS A 260 -10.76 16.77 -21.15
N ALA A 261 -11.73 17.13 -20.31
CA ALA A 261 -12.29 16.38 -19.16
C ALA A 261 -12.65 14.89 -19.38
N ASN A 262 -12.53 14.35 -20.60
CA ASN A 262 -12.86 12.98 -20.96
C ASN A 262 -11.88 11.92 -20.41
N TYR A 263 -10.69 12.30 -19.90
CA TYR A 263 -9.71 11.33 -19.42
C TYR A 263 -9.91 10.92 -17.95
N MET A 264 -10.62 11.73 -17.14
CA MET A 264 -10.88 11.40 -15.72
C MET A 264 -12.00 10.38 -15.53
N GLU A 265 -12.78 10.02 -16.55
CA GLU A 265 -13.91 9.09 -16.39
C GLU A 265 -13.47 7.75 -15.76
N GLN A 266 -12.26 7.31 -16.08
CA GLN A 266 -11.65 6.10 -15.52
C GLN A 266 -11.27 6.27 -14.05
N ASP A 267 -10.90 7.50 -13.66
CA ASP A 267 -10.41 7.83 -12.33
C ASP A 267 -11.53 8.14 -11.33
N HIS A 268 -12.78 8.33 -11.80
CA HIS A 268 -13.95 8.64 -10.96
C HIS A 268 -14.15 7.67 -9.79
N ASN A 269 -13.75 6.41 -9.95
CA ASN A 269 -13.86 5.42 -8.88
C ASN A 269 -12.81 5.62 -7.77
N TYR A 270 -11.67 6.23 -8.08
CA TYR A 270 -10.62 6.52 -7.09
C TYR A 270 -10.95 7.74 -6.24
N PHE A 271 -11.59 8.76 -6.81
CA PHE A 271 -12.05 9.91 -6.02
C PHE A 271 -12.99 9.51 -4.87
N LYS A 272 -13.81 8.48 -5.06
CA LYS A 272 -14.68 7.95 -4.00
C LYS A 272 -13.92 7.33 -2.82
N LYS A 273 -12.65 6.98 -3.01
CA LYS A 273 -11.77 6.42 -1.97
C LYS A 273 -11.05 7.51 -1.16
N MET A 274 -11.08 8.77 -1.59
CA MET A 274 -10.44 9.89 -0.89
C MET A 274 -11.31 10.43 0.25
N GLU A 275 -11.59 9.58 1.23
CA GLU A 275 -12.54 9.93 2.29
C GLU A 275 -12.05 11.08 3.18
N ASN A 276 -10.73 11.29 3.28
CA ASN A 276 -10.14 12.33 4.13
C ASN A 276 -9.88 13.67 3.41
N LEU A 277 -10.28 13.80 2.14
CA LEU A 277 -10.04 15.03 1.38
C LEU A 277 -10.86 16.20 1.95
N THR A 278 -10.15 17.24 2.40
CA THR A 278 -10.71 18.49 2.94
C THR A 278 -10.50 19.68 2.01
N SER A 279 -9.44 19.68 1.20
CA SER A 279 -9.16 20.74 0.25
C SER A 279 -8.94 20.20 -1.16
N LEU A 280 -9.68 20.70 -2.14
CA LEU A 280 -9.53 20.35 -3.55
C LEU A 280 -9.31 21.62 -4.37
N ALA A 281 -8.18 21.69 -5.07
CA ALA A 281 -7.91 22.71 -6.07
C ALA A 281 -7.86 22.08 -7.47
N MET A 282 -8.51 22.70 -8.43
CA MET A 282 -8.49 22.31 -9.84
C MET A 282 -7.99 23.48 -10.67
N THR A 283 -6.84 23.32 -11.31
CA THR A 283 -6.24 24.34 -12.19
C THR A 283 -6.32 23.86 -13.64
N ASP A 284 -6.80 24.71 -14.55
CA ASP A 284 -6.96 24.41 -15.99
C ASP A 284 -7.84 23.19 -16.29
N MET A 285 -8.68 22.77 -15.33
CA MET A 285 -9.50 21.58 -15.46
C MET A 285 -10.80 21.64 -14.66
N GLN A 286 -11.73 20.74 -14.98
CA GLN A 286 -13.02 20.64 -14.33
C GLN A 286 -13.38 19.18 -14.09
N LEU A 287 -13.63 18.83 -12.83
CA LEU A 287 -14.31 17.58 -12.49
C LEU A 287 -15.82 17.76 -12.69
N PRO A 288 -16.54 16.73 -13.17
CA PRO A 288 -18.00 16.73 -13.11
C PRO A 288 -18.46 16.97 -11.68
N ILE A 289 -19.47 17.82 -11.49
CA ILE A 289 -19.95 18.17 -10.15
C ILE A 289 -20.41 16.94 -9.38
N GLU A 290 -20.90 15.93 -10.10
CA GLU A 290 -21.31 14.63 -9.56
C GLU A 290 -20.16 13.86 -8.90
N VAL A 291 -18.92 14.13 -9.31
CA VAL A 291 -17.71 13.59 -8.66
C VAL A 291 -17.36 14.42 -7.43
N VAL A 292 -17.41 15.76 -7.55
CA VAL A 292 -17.07 16.68 -6.46
C VAL A 292 -17.96 16.46 -5.23
N VAL A 293 -19.26 16.22 -5.44
CA VAL A 293 -20.21 15.97 -4.34
C VAL A 293 -19.96 14.66 -3.58
N HIS A 294 -19.02 13.81 -4.01
CA HIS A 294 -18.62 12.61 -3.25
C HIS A 294 -17.64 12.91 -2.11
N PHE A 295 -16.95 14.07 -2.12
CA PHE A 295 -16.00 14.44 -1.07
C PHE A 295 -16.73 15.00 0.16
N LYS A 296 -17.25 14.10 1.00
CA LYS A 296 -18.10 14.46 2.16
C LYS A 296 -17.42 15.39 3.18
N ASN A 297 -16.10 15.32 3.27
CA ASN A 297 -15.29 16.09 4.21
C ASN A 297 -14.67 17.34 3.57
N LEU A 298 -15.01 17.66 2.33
CA LEU A 298 -14.45 18.81 1.62
C LEU A 298 -14.91 20.13 2.28
N THR A 299 -13.95 20.92 2.75
CA THR A 299 -14.16 22.24 3.37
C THR A 299 -13.83 23.38 2.43
N THR A 300 -12.85 23.17 1.53
CA THR A 300 -12.38 24.19 0.60
C THR A 300 -12.36 23.65 -0.83
N LEU A 301 -12.96 24.39 -1.75
CA LEU A 301 -13.01 24.06 -3.17
C LEU A 301 -12.48 25.23 -3.99
N THR A 302 -11.39 25.01 -4.72
CA THR A 302 -10.80 26.01 -5.62
C THR A 302 -10.95 25.58 -7.06
N TYR A 303 -11.50 26.48 -7.87
CA TYR A 303 -11.53 26.41 -9.32
C TYR A 303 -10.65 27.51 -9.87
N ASP A 304 -9.62 27.14 -10.63
CA ASP A 304 -8.64 28.05 -11.21
C ASP A 304 -8.55 27.80 -12.71
N ASN A 305 -8.75 28.85 -13.50
CA ASN A 305 -8.92 28.77 -14.95
C ASN A 305 -9.94 27.69 -15.35
N SER A 306 -11.05 27.62 -14.62
CA SER A 306 -12.15 26.72 -14.96
C SER A 306 -13.15 27.44 -15.86
N GLY A 307 -13.63 26.75 -16.90
CA GLY A 307 -14.69 27.28 -17.76
C GLY A 307 -16.05 27.39 -17.06
N VAL A 308 -17.13 27.09 -17.79
CA VAL A 308 -18.48 27.15 -17.21
C VAL A 308 -18.67 26.05 -16.16
N LEU A 309 -18.81 26.46 -14.89
CA LEU A 309 -19.25 25.58 -13.81
C LEU A 309 -20.75 25.28 -13.98
N ALA A 310 -21.07 24.16 -14.62
CA ALA A 310 -22.46 23.70 -14.71
C ALA A 310 -22.92 23.15 -13.36
N LYS A 311 -24.20 23.38 -13.03
CA LYS A 311 -24.89 22.82 -11.85
C LYS A 311 -24.27 23.21 -10.50
N LEU A 312 -23.89 24.47 -10.32
CA LEU A 312 -23.35 24.97 -9.04
C LEU A 312 -24.26 24.66 -7.84
N GLU A 313 -25.57 24.62 -8.04
CA GLU A 313 -26.56 24.30 -7.00
C GLU A 313 -26.32 22.94 -6.34
N GLU A 314 -25.62 22.02 -7.01
CA GLU A 314 -25.28 20.70 -6.47
C GLU A 314 -24.23 20.78 -5.35
N LEU A 315 -23.42 21.84 -5.29
CA LEU A 315 -22.48 22.08 -4.19
C LEU A 315 -23.19 22.29 -2.84
N ASN A 316 -24.47 22.69 -2.85
CA ASN A 316 -25.28 22.81 -1.65
C ASN A 316 -25.48 21.47 -0.92
N LYS A 317 -25.16 20.34 -1.56
CA LYS A 317 -25.19 18.98 -0.97
C LYS A 317 -23.98 18.68 -0.09
N LEU A 318 -22.92 19.47 -0.19
CA LEU A 318 -21.70 19.28 0.60
C LEU A 318 -21.85 19.94 1.97
N GLU A 319 -22.20 19.14 2.97
CA GLU A 319 -22.47 19.59 4.33
C GLU A 319 -21.25 20.22 5.04
N SER A 320 -20.04 19.92 4.55
CA SER A 320 -18.78 20.40 5.12
C SER A 320 -18.15 21.57 4.34
N LEU A 321 -18.66 21.92 3.16
CA LEU A 321 -18.03 22.91 2.28
C LEU A 321 -18.24 24.33 2.82
N GLU A 322 -17.18 24.96 3.30
CA GLU A 322 -17.21 26.29 3.92
C GLU A 322 -16.75 27.39 2.96
N GLU A 323 -15.78 27.09 2.09
CA GLU A 323 -15.12 28.06 1.24
C GLU A 323 -15.06 27.61 -0.22
N ILE A 324 -15.46 28.51 -1.13
CA ILE A 324 -15.28 28.34 -2.58
C ILE A 324 -14.39 29.47 -3.08
N ILE A 325 -13.36 29.13 -3.85
CA ILE A 325 -12.44 30.07 -4.47
C ILE A 325 -12.56 29.92 -5.99
N LEU A 326 -12.90 31.01 -6.67
CA LEU A 326 -13.07 31.05 -8.11
C LEU A 326 -12.05 32.02 -8.71
N LYS A 327 -11.10 31.47 -9.46
CA LYS A 327 -10.05 32.22 -10.14
C LYS A 327 -10.20 32.13 -11.65
N GLU A 328 -9.83 33.21 -12.32
CA GLU A 328 -9.82 33.33 -13.78
C GLU A 328 -11.11 32.79 -14.46
N ILE A 329 -12.29 33.33 -14.12
CA ILE A 329 -13.56 32.89 -14.72
C ILE A 329 -13.70 33.48 -16.14
N TYR A 330 -13.78 32.62 -17.16
CA TYR A 330 -13.89 33.06 -18.56
C TYR A 330 -15.32 32.99 -19.13
N ASN A 331 -15.54 33.81 -20.15
CA ASN A 331 -16.64 33.79 -21.14
C ASN A 331 -17.96 34.48 -20.77
N GLN A 332 -18.47 34.43 -19.53
CA GLN A 332 -19.67 35.18 -19.09
C GLN A 332 -19.69 35.33 -17.56
N PRO A 333 -20.38 36.34 -17.00
CA PRO A 333 -20.59 36.42 -15.56
C PRO A 333 -21.26 35.16 -15.02
N LEU A 334 -20.65 34.53 -14.02
CA LEU A 334 -21.16 33.31 -13.39
C LEU A 334 -22.25 33.66 -12.37
N ASP A 335 -23.44 33.06 -12.52
CA ASP A 335 -24.50 33.21 -11.52
C ASP A 335 -24.25 32.32 -10.31
N ILE A 336 -23.76 32.93 -9.23
CA ILE A 336 -23.49 32.26 -7.94
C ILE A 336 -24.68 32.34 -6.97
N SER A 337 -25.78 32.99 -7.36
CA SER A 337 -26.97 33.18 -6.52
C SER A 337 -27.66 31.87 -6.11
N VAL A 338 -27.37 30.78 -6.84
CA VAL A 338 -27.86 29.42 -6.56
C VAL A 338 -27.23 28.81 -5.30
N LEU A 339 -26.09 29.33 -4.85
CA LEU A 339 -25.39 28.87 -3.65
C LEU A 339 -25.98 29.45 -2.35
N ALA A 340 -26.91 30.40 -2.44
CA ALA A 340 -27.59 31.00 -1.29
C ALA A 340 -28.43 29.99 -0.48
N GLU A 341 -28.71 28.81 -1.04
CA GLU A 341 -29.42 27.72 -0.36
C GLU A 341 -28.49 26.80 0.46
N SER A 342 -27.18 27.02 0.41
CA SER A 342 -26.21 26.24 1.17
C SER A 342 -26.32 26.53 2.67
N ASN A 343 -26.24 25.48 3.49
CA ASN A 343 -26.18 25.61 4.95
C ASN A 343 -24.75 25.69 5.49
N SER A 344 -23.77 25.30 4.67
CA SER A 344 -22.36 25.12 5.03
C SER A 344 -21.48 26.24 4.52
N ILE A 345 -21.70 26.70 3.28
CA ILE A 345 -20.86 27.71 2.62
C ILE A 345 -20.94 29.02 3.42
N ARG A 346 -19.78 29.60 3.70
CA ARG A 346 -19.61 30.87 4.42
C ARG A 346 -18.94 31.92 3.58
N THR A 347 -18.00 31.51 2.75
CA THR A 347 -17.15 32.43 1.99
C THR A 347 -17.04 32.00 0.55
N ILE A 348 -17.20 32.96 -0.36
CA ILE A 348 -16.91 32.81 -1.78
C ILE A 348 -15.88 33.88 -2.15
N LYS A 349 -14.72 33.45 -2.65
CA LYS A 349 -13.66 34.34 -3.12
C LYS A 349 -13.63 34.34 -4.63
N VAL A 350 -13.50 35.51 -5.23
CA VAL A 350 -13.44 35.69 -6.69
C VAL A 350 -12.30 36.61 -7.07
N ASP A 351 -11.62 36.36 -8.19
CA ASP A 351 -10.55 37.26 -8.66
C ASP A 351 -11.08 38.64 -9.09
N ASP A 352 -12.30 38.69 -9.63
CA ASP A 352 -12.94 39.91 -10.09
C ASP A 352 -14.45 39.81 -9.86
N LEU A 353 -15.02 40.70 -9.05
CA LEU A 353 -16.45 40.74 -8.75
C LEU A 353 -17.33 40.98 -9.99
N GLU A 354 -16.78 41.58 -11.06
CA GLU A 354 -17.51 41.78 -12.33
C GLU A 354 -17.72 40.45 -13.08
N THR A 355 -16.97 39.40 -12.74
CA THR A 355 -17.09 38.06 -13.35
C THR A 355 -18.18 37.19 -12.72
N VAL A 356 -18.89 37.69 -11.70
CA VAL A 356 -19.98 36.98 -11.04
C VAL A 356 -21.24 37.84 -10.91
N VAL A 357 -22.39 37.19 -10.78
CA VAL A 357 -23.67 37.85 -10.47
C VAL A 357 -24.37 37.14 -9.32
N GLY A 358 -25.24 37.86 -8.61
CA GLY A 358 -25.99 37.29 -7.49
C GLY A 358 -25.41 37.53 -6.09
N VAL A 359 -24.42 38.41 -5.98
CA VAL A 359 -23.72 38.77 -4.73
C VAL A 359 -24.70 39.20 -3.64
N GLU A 360 -25.63 40.12 -3.93
CA GLU A 360 -26.61 40.63 -2.95
C GLU A 360 -27.41 39.50 -2.29
N LYS A 361 -27.83 38.48 -3.07
CA LYS A 361 -28.61 37.34 -2.56
C LYS A 361 -27.77 36.45 -1.63
N LEU A 362 -26.48 36.33 -1.89
CA LEU A 362 -25.56 35.58 -1.02
C LEU A 362 -25.32 36.31 0.30
N GLU A 363 -25.12 37.63 0.25
CA GLU A 363 -24.97 38.46 1.45
C GLU A 363 -26.23 38.41 2.33
N GLU A 364 -27.44 38.43 1.73
CA GLU A 364 -28.70 38.23 2.43
C GLU A 364 -28.80 36.85 3.11
N ALA A 365 -28.17 35.83 2.52
CA ALA A 365 -28.08 34.48 3.10
C ALA A 365 -26.95 34.34 4.15
N GLY A 366 -26.19 35.42 4.41
CA GLY A 366 -25.07 35.41 5.36
C GLY A 366 -23.78 34.80 4.79
N ILE A 367 -23.66 34.71 3.46
CA ILE A 367 -22.45 34.27 2.75
C ILE A 367 -21.66 35.51 2.36
N THR A 368 -20.38 35.54 2.74
CA THR A 368 -19.47 36.64 2.39
C THR A 368 -18.91 36.39 0.99
N VAL A 369 -19.01 37.40 0.11
CA VAL A 369 -18.34 37.39 -1.19
C VAL A 369 -17.23 38.43 -1.18
N GLU A 370 -16.00 38.01 -1.44
CA GLU A 370 -14.83 38.90 -1.42
C GLU A 370 -13.97 38.76 -2.67
N GLU A 371 -13.38 39.88 -3.08
CA GLU A 371 -12.43 39.93 -4.19
C GLU A 371 -11.02 39.56 -3.68
N ILE A 372 -10.41 38.53 -4.26
CA ILE A 372 -9.01 38.17 -4.00
C ILE A 372 -8.13 38.96 -4.94
N GLY A 373 -7.24 39.79 -4.39
CA GLY A 373 -6.33 40.60 -5.19
C GLY A 373 -5.46 39.72 -6.10
N ALA A 374 -5.25 40.18 -7.34
CA ALA A 374 -4.38 39.48 -8.30
C ALA A 374 -2.98 39.27 -7.72
N GLU A 375 -2.59 38.01 -7.50
CA GLU A 375 -1.24 37.60 -7.08
C GLU A 375 -0.30 37.39 -8.27
#